data_AF-A0A517TD28-F1
#
_entry.id   AF-A0A517TD28-F1
#
_cell.length_a   1.000
_cell.length_b   1.000
_cell.length_c   1.000
_cell.angle_alpha   90.00
_cell.angle_beta   90.00
_cell.angle_gamma   90.00
#
_symmetry.space_group_name_H-M   'P 1'
#
loop_
_entity.id
_entity.type
_entity.pdbx_description
1 polymer ?
#
loop_
_entity_poly.entity_id
_entity_poly.type
_entity_poly.pdbx_seq_one_letter_code
_entity_poly.pdbx_strand_id
1 'polypeptide(L)'
;MQEVILDEPYKFISPHRSVFWTAVCRPVLPWYLKKAHGIVDVEIRHADRLKESIRQKHGVLMLANHCRTSDPMTMGALYAATGSPLYSMASFHLFKQNKLQAMMMPRLGAFSILREGADRAALNFAIDNLTNAERPLVIFPEGTVSRANDRLLSFMEGPAFLARAAAKRRAKTDAGPVVIHPVALRYIFLDDVMAASEKILDEIETRLSWSKQSHLPILDRVRKLGSCLLAVKEVEYLGHAREGDVFDRAADLAERLLVPHEERWETGTSAKEDVVMRVKAIRTAILPELTSGKLTPEEKADRVDVLQQIYLAQQLLFYPRDYLTPDSPPEHLLETVERFEEDLTDVLRVHGRMKVIINIGEPIEVEAKRSGRKGEADPVMELARERMQTMIAEMAEEVAESRGERRTILAA
;
A
#
# COMPACT_ATOMS: atom_id res chain seq x y z
N MET A 1 -7.93 -12.51 -9.65
CA MET A 1 -6.60 -11.93 -9.82
C MET A 1 -6.74 -10.65 -10.61
N GLN A 2 -6.27 -9.50 -10.11
CA GLN A 2 -6.09 -8.36 -11.00
C GLN A 2 -5.13 -8.79 -12.13
N GLU A 3 -5.53 -8.66 -13.39
CA GLU A 3 -4.66 -8.92 -14.54
C GLU A 3 -3.49 -7.90 -14.51
N VAL A 4 -2.44 -8.22 -13.75
CA VAL A 4 -1.26 -7.36 -13.56
C VAL A 4 -0.32 -7.44 -14.77
N ILE A 5 -0.53 -8.42 -15.66
CA ILE A 5 0.31 -8.63 -16.84
C ILE A 5 -0.32 -7.94 -18.04
N LEU A 6 0.21 -6.78 -18.37
CA LEU A 6 0.01 -6.21 -19.69
C LEU A 6 1.01 -6.87 -20.64
N ASP A 7 0.50 -7.43 -21.74
CA ASP A 7 1.32 -7.89 -22.87
C ASP A 7 2.01 -6.74 -23.62
N GLU A 8 1.75 -5.49 -23.22
CA GLU A 8 2.34 -4.30 -23.83
C GLU A 8 3.69 -3.93 -23.20
N PRO A 9 4.69 -3.56 -24.01
CA PRO A 9 5.97 -3.10 -23.50
C PRO A 9 5.80 -1.79 -22.72
N TYR A 10 6.55 -1.69 -21.62
CA TYR A 10 6.53 -0.51 -20.77
C TYR A 10 6.89 0.77 -21.55
N LYS A 11 6.03 1.79 -21.45
CA LYS A 11 6.29 3.14 -21.94
C LYS A 11 6.01 4.15 -20.84
N PHE A 12 7.01 4.95 -20.51
CA PHE A 12 6.86 6.00 -19.51
C PHE A 12 5.75 6.99 -19.89
N ILE A 13 4.81 7.18 -18.98
CA ILE A 13 3.72 8.16 -19.04
C ILE A 13 4.05 9.26 -18.04
N SER A 14 4.52 10.39 -18.59
CA SER A 14 4.83 11.60 -17.83
C SER A 14 3.56 12.24 -17.26
N PRO A 15 3.60 12.87 -16.07
CA PRO A 15 2.44 13.57 -15.56
C PRO A 15 2.28 14.92 -16.27
N HIS A 16 1.06 15.44 -16.27
CA HIS A 16 0.81 16.79 -16.75
C HIS A 16 1.28 17.81 -15.71
N ARG A 17 2.07 18.79 -16.16
CA ARG A 17 2.57 19.90 -15.34
C ARG A 17 1.53 20.99 -15.08
N SER A 18 0.41 20.98 -15.79
CA SER A 18 -0.71 21.91 -15.54
C SER A 18 -1.40 21.57 -14.23
N VAL A 19 -1.88 22.60 -13.51
CA VAL A 19 -2.69 22.45 -12.28
C VAL A 19 -4.19 22.54 -12.57
N PHE A 20 -4.58 22.75 -13.84
CA PHE A 20 -5.97 22.99 -14.22
C PHE A 20 -6.88 21.85 -13.77
N TRP A 21 -6.55 20.61 -14.14
CA TRP A 21 -7.37 19.44 -13.80
C TRP A 21 -7.38 19.15 -12.31
N THR A 22 -6.25 19.32 -11.61
CA THR A 22 -6.22 19.20 -10.16
C THR A 22 -7.10 20.24 -9.47
N ALA A 23 -7.15 21.48 -9.99
CA ALA A 23 -8.01 22.53 -9.46
C ALA A 23 -9.50 22.26 -9.73
N VAL A 24 -9.85 21.80 -10.94
CA VAL A 24 -11.22 21.44 -11.33
C VAL A 24 -11.75 20.24 -10.53
N CYS A 25 -10.92 19.21 -10.31
CA CYS A 25 -11.32 18.02 -9.58
C CYS A 25 -11.31 18.20 -8.06
N ARG A 26 -10.61 19.20 -7.52
CA ARG A 26 -10.51 19.46 -6.07
C ARG A 26 -11.87 19.53 -5.36
N PRO A 27 -12.88 20.31 -5.79
CA PRO A 27 -14.20 20.33 -5.13
C PRO A 27 -14.99 19.02 -5.28
N VAL A 28 -14.68 18.21 -6.30
CA VAL A 28 -15.34 16.92 -6.56
C VAL A 28 -14.73 15.79 -5.72
N LEU A 29 -13.47 15.94 -5.29
CA LEU A 29 -12.72 14.90 -4.58
C LEU A 29 -13.46 14.38 -3.33
N PRO A 30 -13.99 15.21 -2.41
CA PRO A 30 -14.72 14.69 -1.24
C PRO A 30 -15.95 13.85 -1.61
N TRP A 31 -16.69 14.26 -2.65
CA TRP A 31 -17.82 13.48 -3.15
C TRP A 31 -17.37 12.15 -3.75
N TYR A 32 -16.28 12.16 -4.53
CA TYR A 32 -15.69 10.94 -5.10
C TYR A 32 -15.22 9.99 -4.01
N LEU A 33 -14.45 10.48 -3.02
CA LEU A 33 -13.96 9.69 -1.89
C LEU A 33 -15.12 9.05 -1.11
N LYS A 34 -16.20 9.80 -0.86
CA LYS A 34 -17.40 9.27 -0.22
C LYS A 34 -18.09 8.19 -1.05
N LYS A 35 -18.27 8.41 -2.36
CA LYS A 35 -19.03 7.49 -3.23
C LYS A 35 -18.24 6.24 -3.59
N ALA A 36 -16.96 6.36 -3.90
CA ALA A 36 -16.12 5.26 -4.38
C ALA A 36 -15.45 4.49 -3.24
N HIS A 37 -15.20 5.14 -2.10
CA HIS A 37 -14.38 4.57 -1.02
C HIS A 37 -15.00 4.69 0.38
N GLY A 38 -16.21 5.25 0.52
CA GLY A 38 -16.87 5.42 1.82
C GLY A 38 -16.21 6.47 2.72
N ILE A 39 -15.19 7.18 2.26
CA ILE A 39 -14.47 8.18 3.06
C ILE A 39 -15.30 9.47 3.10
N VAL A 40 -15.94 9.72 4.24
CA VAL A 40 -16.85 10.86 4.45
C VAL A 40 -16.18 12.07 5.09
N ASP A 41 -15.03 11.87 5.73
CA ASP A 41 -14.28 12.90 6.42
C ASP A 41 -12.77 12.68 6.26
N VAL A 42 -12.03 13.77 6.04
CA VAL A 42 -10.57 13.79 5.88
C VAL A 42 -10.03 14.87 6.81
N GLU A 43 -9.47 14.46 7.93
CA GLU A 43 -8.79 15.34 8.88
C GLU A 43 -7.32 15.46 8.48
N ILE A 44 -6.82 16.69 8.36
CA ILE A 44 -5.42 16.95 7.99
C ILE A 44 -4.75 17.66 9.17
N ARG A 45 -3.73 17.02 9.74
CA ARG A 45 -2.95 17.56 10.86
C ARG A 45 -1.60 18.05 10.38
N HIS A 46 -1.14 19.15 10.99
CA HIS A 46 0.18 19.73 10.77
C HIS A 46 0.51 20.07 9.30
N ALA A 47 -0.50 20.50 8.52
CA ALA A 47 -0.31 20.92 7.13
C ALA A 47 0.64 22.12 6.96
N ASP A 48 0.82 22.91 8.02
CA ASP A 48 1.77 24.01 8.10
C ASP A 48 3.22 23.56 7.90
N ARG A 49 3.62 22.39 8.41
CA ARG A 49 4.96 21.82 8.20
C ARG A 49 5.28 21.64 6.72
N LEU A 50 4.33 21.06 5.97
CA LEU A 50 4.46 20.87 4.53
C LEU A 50 4.42 22.21 3.78
N LYS A 51 3.53 23.12 4.17
CA LYS A 51 3.48 24.48 3.59
C LYS A 51 4.80 25.21 3.74
N GLU A 52 5.47 25.08 4.89
CA GLU A 52 6.75 25.71 5.15
C GLU A 52 7.82 25.24 4.17
N SER A 53 8.00 23.92 4.03
CA SER A 53 8.94 23.33 3.08
C SER A 53 8.66 23.76 1.63
N ILE A 54 7.38 23.83 1.23
CA ILE A 54 6.98 24.33 -0.09
C ILE A 54 7.33 25.82 -0.25
N ARG A 55 7.04 26.65 0.76
CA ARG A 55 7.33 28.09 0.75
C ARG A 55 8.83 28.37 0.66
N GLN A 56 9.64 27.56 1.35
CA GLN A 56 11.10 27.61 1.30
C GLN A 56 11.68 27.02 0.00
N LYS A 57 10.83 26.56 -0.93
CA LYS A 57 11.21 25.94 -2.21
C LYS A 57 12.12 24.72 -2.02
N HIS A 58 11.95 23.97 -0.94
CA HIS A 58 12.65 22.71 -0.73
C HIS A 58 12.21 21.65 -1.75
N GLY A 59 13.10 20.72 -2.08
CA GLY A 59 12.69 19.51 -2.78
C GLY A 59 11.91 18.62 -1.82
N VAL A 60 10.59 18.48 -2.00
CA VAL A 60 9.74 17.78 -1.03
C VAL A 60 9.40 16.36 -1.50
N LEU A 61 9.83 15.37 -0.72
CA LEU A 61 9.40 13.98 -0.83
C LEU A 61 8.49 13.65 0.37
N MET A 62 7.36 13.01 0.13
CA MET A 62 6.42 12.56 1.15
C MET A 62 6.40 11.05 1.16
N LEU A 63 6.66 10.44 2.31
CA LEU A 63 6.57 9.00 2.52
C LEU A 63 5.30 8.70 3.31
N ALA A 64 4.36 8.00 2.70
CA ALA A 64 3.06 7.69 3.29
C ALA A 64 2.86 6.18 3.43
N ASN A 65 2.23 5.71 4.50
CA ASN A 65 1.81 4.31 4.60
C ASN A 65 0.69 4.02 3.62
N HIS A 66 0.58 2.76 3.18
CA HIS A 66 -0.32 2.34 2.11
C HIS A 66 -1.31 1.27 2.58
N CYS A 67 -2.24 1.64 3.44
CA CYS A 67 -3.23 0.69 3.97
C CYS A 67 -4.41 0.43 3.01
N ARG A 68 -4.78 1.39 2.15
CA ARG A 68 -5.94 1.25 1.23
C ARG A 68 -5.60 1.70 -0.19
N THR A 69 -6.26 1.10 -1.17
CA THR A 69 -6.12 1.48 -2.59
C THR A 69 -6.51 2.93 -2.87
N SER A 70 -7.31 3.54 -2.00
CA SER A 70 -7.72 4.94 -2.06
C SER A 70 -6.64 5.93 -1.60
N ASP A 71 -5.57 5.49 -0.94
CA ASP A 71 -4.59 6.40 -0.32
C ASP A 71 -4.03 7.46 -1.28
N PRO A 72 -3.65 7.15 -2.54
CA PRO A 72 -3.18 8.18 -3.46
C PRO A 72 -4.22 9.29 -3.71
N MET A 73 -5.51 8.95 -3.70
CA MET A 73 -6.62 9.88 -3.92
C MET A 73 -6.92 10.65 -2.64
N THR A 74 -6.87 9.99 -1.49
CA THR A 74 -6.96 10.61 -0.16
C THR A 74 -5.88 11.67 0.02
N MET A 75 -4.64 11.39 -0.38
CA MET A 75 -3.53 12.36 -0.37
C MET A 75 -3.82 13.61 -1.22
N GLY A 76 -4.67 13.50 -2.25
CA GLY A 76 -5.15 14.65 -3.03
C GLY A 76 -5.87 15.72 -2.20
N ALA A 77 -6.44 15.36 -1.04
CA ALA A 77 -7.07 16.31 -0.13
C ALA A 77 -6.08 17.33 0.45
N LEU A 78 -4.79 16.98 0.52
CA LEU A 78 -3.73 17.89 0.94
C LEU A 78 -3.63 19.13 0.05
N TYR A 79 -4.06 19.06 -1.21
CA TYR A 79 -4.06 20.24 -2.08
C TYR A 79 -4.96 21.36 -1.52
N ALA A 80 -6.11 21.02 -0.95
CA ALA A 80 -6.97 22.01 -0.30
C ALA A 80 -6.29 22.64 0.92
N ALA A 81 -5.57 21.83 1.70
CA ALA A 81 -4.89 22.30 2.90
C ALA A 81 -3.64 23.14 2.58
N THR A 82 -2.79 22.71 1.64
CA THR A 82 -1.46 23.29 1.39
C THR A 82 -1.39 24.28 0.25
N GLY A 83 -2.37 24.27 -0.67
CA GLY A 83 -2.33 25.08 -1.88
C GLY A 83 -1.39 24.56 -2.96
N SER A 84 -0.73 23.40 -2.76
CA SER A 84 0.08 22.74 -3.79
C SER A 84 -0.52 21.38 -4.18
N PRO A 85 -0.71 21.10 -5.48
CA PRO A 85 -0.99 19.74 -5.93
C PRO A 85 0.26 18.87 -5.76
N LEU A 86 0.06 17.55 -5.81
CA LEU A 86 1.10 16.55 -5.61
C LEU A 86 1.42 15.86 -6.94
N TYR A 87 2.63 15.32 -7.04
CA TYR A 87 2.90 14.23 -7.97
C TYR A 87 2.84 12.90 -7.21
N SER A 88 2.35 11.85 -7.86
CA SER A 88 2.34 10.50 -7.30
C SER A 88 2.90 9.50 -8.31
N MET A 89 3.62 8.52 -7.81
CA MET A 89 4.13 7.43 -8.62
C MET A 89 3.14 6.26 -8.61
N ALA A 90 2.77 5.74 -9.77
CA ALA A 90 1.83 4.64 -9.91
C ALA A 90 2.36 3.57 -10.87
N SER A 91 2.05 2.31 -10.64
CA SER A 91 2.49 1.23 -11.54
C SER A 91 1.86 1.39 -12.92
N PHE A 92 2.61 1.05 -13.97
CA PHE A 92 2.17 1.18 -15.36
C PHE A 92 0.80 0.54 -15.65
N HIS A 93 0.50 -0.61 -15.04
CA HIS A 93 -0.76 -1.31 -15.28
C HIS A 93 -2.01 -0.47 -14.94
N LEU A 94 -1.92 0.41 -13.94
CA LEU A 94 -3.02 1.29 -13.56
C LEU A 94 -3.39 2.29 -14.66
N PHE A 95 -2.45 2.66 -15.53
CA PHE A 95 -2.69 3.55 -16.66
C PHE A 95 -3.38 2.85 -17.84
N LYS A 96 -3.66 1.55 -17.73
CA LYS A 96 -4.25 0.73 -18.80
C LYS A 96 -5.55 0.04 -18.41
N GLN A 97 -5.95 0.08 -17.14
CA GLN A 97 -7.18 -0.55 -16.65
C GLN A 97 -8.44 -0.05 -17.37
N ASN A 98 -8.58 1.27 -17.54
CA ASN A 98 -9.69 1.84 -18.31
C ASN A 98 -9.34 3.21 -18.90
N LYS A 99 -10.05 3.60 -19.96
CA LYS A 99 -9.79 4.84 -20.73
C LYS A 99 -9.90 6.11 -19.89
N LEU A 100 -10.85 6.17 -18.96
CA LEU A 100 -11.05 7.35 -18.11
C LEU A 100 -9.89 7.53 -17.13
N GLN A 101 -9.47 6.47 -16.46
CA GLN A 101 -8.34 6.45 -15.55
C GLN A 101 -7.02 6.76 -16.28
N ALA A 102 -6.78 6.13 -17.44
CA ALA A 102 -5.63 6.43 -18.30
C ALA A 102 -5.55 7.92 -18.69
N MET A 103 -6.71 8.55 -18.90
CA MET A 103 -6.83 9.97 -19.24
C MET A 103 -6.63 10.87 -18.02
N MET A 104 -7.22 10.51 -16.87
CA MET A 104 -7.22 11.36 -15.67
C MET A 104 -5.95 11.25 -14.83
N MET A 105 -5.34 10.08 -14.72
CA MET A 105 -4.15 9.87 -13.86
C MET A 105 -3.01 10.86 -14.18
N PRO A 106 -2.53 11.00 -15.44
CA PRO A 106 -1.51 11.99 -15.78
C PRO A 106 -1.95 13.43 -15.49
N ARG A 107 -3.22 13.76 -15.77
CA ARG A 107 -3.81 15.10 -15.57
C ARG A 107 -3.88 15.48 -14.09
N LEU A 108 -4.01 14.50 -13.20
CA LEU A 108 -4.06 14.69 -11.76
C LEU A 108 -2.68 14.61 -11.09
N GLY A 109 -1.60 14.41 -11.87
CA GLY A 109 -0.23 14.39 -11.36
C GLY A 109 0.35 12.99 -11.14
N ALA A 110 -0.33 11.91 -11.52
CA ALA A 110 0.25 10.58 -11.47
C ALA A 110 1.17 10.32 -12.67
N PHE A 111 2.31 9.68 -12.45
CA PHE A 111 3.19 9.21 -13.52
C PHE A 111 3.51 7.73 -13.36
N SER A 112 3.79 7.07 -14.49
CA SER A 112 4.02 5.63 -14.48
C SER A 112 5.40 5.26 -13.97
N ILE A 113 5.50 4.11 -13.30
CA ILE A 113 6.75 3.41 -13.05
C ILE A 113 6.65 1.93 -13.41
N LEU A 114 7.74 1.38 -13.93
CA LEU A 114 7.98 -0.06 -13.94
C LEU A 114 8.66 -0.48 -12.62
N ARG A 115 7.93 -1.15 -11.72
CA ARG A 115 8.41 -1.42 -10.35
C ARG A 115 9.53 -2.47 -10.31
N GLU A 116 9.57 -3.32 -11.33
CA GLU A 116 10.40 -4.51 -11.46
C GLU A 116 11.52 -4.34 -12.49
N GLY A 117 11.77 -3.12 -12.97
CA GLY A 117 12.73 -2.89 -14.05
C GLY A 117 13.46 -1.56 -13.95
N ALA A 118 14.43 -1.38 -14.85
CA ALA A 118 15.22 -0.15 -14.93
C ALA A 118 14.43 0.98 -15.61
N ASP A 119 13.63 1.70 -14.84
CA ASP A 119 12.86 2.84 -15.35
C ASP A 119 13.61 4.17 -15.21
N ARG A 120 14.60 4.38 -16.07
CA ARG A 120 15.40 5.61 -16.05
C ARG A 120 14.55 6.86 -16.26
N ALA A 121 13.47 6.79 -17.03
CA ALA A 121 12.64 7.94 -17.34
C ALA A 121 11.83 8.41 -16.11
N ALA A 122 11.17 7.47 -15.41
CA ALA A 122 10.45 7.80 -14.17
C ALA A 122 11.38 8.26 -13.05
N LEU A 123 12.54 7.60 -12.90
CA LEU A 123 13.55 7.98 -11.91
C LEU A 123 14.10 9.39 -12.20
N ASN A 124 14.45 9.69 -13.45
CA ASN A 124 14.92 11.03 -13.83
C ASN A 124 13.84 12.08 -13.57
N PHE A 125 12.58 11.82 -13.95
CA PHE A 125 11.49 12.75 -13.66
C PHE A 125 11.35 13.02 -12.16
N ALA A 126 11.36 11.98 -11.32
CA ALA A 126 11.27 12.14 -9.87
C ALA A 126 12.44 12.95 -9.30
N ILE A 127 13.67 12.64 -9.72
CA ILE A 127 14.88 13.38 -9.32
C ILE A 127 14.79 14.84 -9.79
N ASP A 128 14.39 15.10 -11.02
CA ASP A 128 14.27 16.44 -11.59
C ASP A 128 13.19 17.25 -10.85
N ASN A 129 12.03 16.65 -10.58
CA ASN A 129 10.97 17.28 -9.78
C ASN A 129 11.47 17.72 -8.40
N LEU A 130 12.16 16.82 -7.68
CA LEU A 130 12.74 17.12 -6.37
C LEU A 130 13.87 18.16 -6.48
N THR A 131 14.69 18.08 -7.53
CA THR A 131 15.79 19.03 -7.79
C THR A 131 15.26 20.43 -8.04
N ASN A 132 14.18 20.56 -8.81
CA ASN A 132 13.57 21.83 -9.19
C ASN A 132 12.55 22.35 -8.16
N ALA A 133 12.21 21.55 -7.14
CA ALA A 133 11.15 21.84 -6.17
C ALA A 133 9.81 22.24 -6.83
N GLU A 134 9.41 21.51 -7.88
CA GLU A 134 8.19 21.87 -8.63
C GLU A 134 6.91 21.56 -7.85
N ARG A 135 6.80 20.33 -7.34
CA ARG A 135 5.69 19.88 -6.50
C ARG A 135 6.17 18.83 -5.51
N PRO A 136 5.52 18.71 -4.32
CA PRO A 136 5.74 17.56 -3.46
C PRO A 136 5.46 16.25 -4.19
N LEU A 137 6.36 15.29 -4.04
CA LEU A 137 6.23 13.94 -4.58
C LEU A 137 5.79 12.98 -3.48
N VAL A 138 4.69 12.27 -3.66
CA VAL A 138 4.25 11.22 -2.75
C VAL A 138 4.74 9.86 -3.24
N ILE A 139 5.36 9.11 -2.34
CA ILE A 139 5.71 7.70 -2.53
C ILE A 139 5.22 6.89 -1.33
N PHE A 140 4.67 5.72 -1.62
CA PHE A 140 4.31 4.71 -0.64
C PHE A 140 5.48 3.71 -0.51
N PRO A 141 6.34 3.84 0.50
CA PRO A 141 7.61 3.10 0.55
C PRO A 141 7.41 1.60 0.78
N GLU A 142 6.23 1.15 1.23
CA GLU A 142 5.86 -0.27 1.37
C GLU A 142 5.77 -0.99 0.01
N GLY A 143 5.55 -0.25 -1.08
CA GLY A 143 5.50 -0.80 -2.44
C GLY A 143 4.24 -1.59 -2.80
N THR A 144 3.38 -1.88 -1.83
CA THR A 144 2.10 -2.59 -1.97
C THR A 144 1.10 -2.10 -0.94
N VAL A 145 -0.18 -2.39 -1.14
CA VAL A 145 -1.23 -2.10 -0.16
C VAL A 145 -1.14 -3.14 0.96
N SER A 146 -0.96 -2.70 2.20
CA SER A 146 -0.80 -3.57 3.37
C SER A 146 -2.13 -4.14 3.89
N ARG A 147 -3.24 -3.41 3.66
CA ARG A 147 -4.56 -3.69 4.28
C ARG A 147 -4.56 -3.66 5.81
N ALA A 148 -3.53 -3.08 6.41
CA ALA A 148 -3.41 -2.92 7.85
C ALA A 148 -3.34 -1.43 8.20
N ASN A 149 -4.21 -0.99 9.08
CA ASN A 149 -4.34 0.43 9.45
C ASN A 149 -3.17 0.97 10.27
N ASP A 150 -2.51 0.08 11.02
CA ASP A 150 -1.59 0.41 12.10
C ASP A 150 -0.25 -0.35 12.02
N ARG A 151 -0.08 -1.17 10.98
CA ARG A 151 1.14 -1.95 10.75
C ARG A 151 1.83 -1.52 9.47
N LEU A 152 3.07 -1.07 9.59
CA LEU A 152 3.93 -0.74 8.46
C LEU A 152 4.66 -1.98 7.94
N LEU A 153 4.53 -2.27 6.64
CA LEU A 153 5.41 -3.20 5.94
C LEU A 153 6.83 -2.62 5.83
N SER A 154 7.79 -3.47 5.47
CA SER A 154 9.18 -3.06 5.21
C SER A 154 9.26 -1.97 4.14
N PHE A 155 10.16 -0.99 4.34
CA PHE A 155 10.33 0.11 3.39
C PHE A 155 11.30 -0.26 2.27
N MET A 156 10.94 0.10 1.05
CA MET A 156 11.82 0.01 -0.11
C MET A 156 12.90 1.09 -0.05
N GLU A 157 14.10 0.78 -0.54
CA GLU A 157 15.25 1.71 -0.58
C GLU A 157 15.15 2.80 -1.67
N GLY A 158 14.27 2.61 -2.66
CA GLY A 158 14.11 3.52 -3.81
C GLY A 158 13.90 5.00 -3.46
N PRO A 159 13.07 5.36 -2.46
CA PRO A 159 12.84 6.75 -2.09
C PRO A 159 14.10 7.45 -1.54
N ALA A 160 14.93 6.78 -0.75
CA ALA A 160 16.20 7.33 -0.27
C ALA A 160 17.16 7.63 -1.43
N PHE A 161 17.25 6.71 -2.40
CA PHE A 161 18.04 6.94 -3.61
C PHE A 161 17.59 8.21 -4.35
N LEU A 162 16.28 8.36 -4.59
CA LEU A 162 15.71 9.53 -5.27
C LEU A 162 16.02 10.82 -4.53
N ALA A 163 15.81 10.83 -3.21
CA ALA A 163 16.00 12.01 -2.38
C ALA A 163 17.48 12.44 -2.33
N ARG A 164 18.41 11.50 -2.14
CA ARG A 164 19.86 11.79 -2.11
C ARG A 164 20.38 12.22 -3.48
N ALA A 165 19.90 11.61 -4.55
CA ALA A 165 20.27 12.02 -5.91
C ALA A 165 19.86 13.48 -6.20
N ALA A 166 18.65 13.88 -5.78
CA ALA A 166 18.18 15.25 -5.88
C ALA A 166 18.96 16.20 -4.95
N ALA A 167 19.21 15.81 -3.69
CA ALA A 167 19.99 16.59 -2.72
C ALA A 167 21.40 16.90 -3.26
N LYS A 168 22.07 15.90 -3.85
CA LYS A 168 23.38 16.07 -4.49
C LYS A 168 23.35 17.04 -5.67
N ARG A 169 22.25 17.10 -6.43
CA ARG A 169 22.11 18.06 -7.55
C ARG A 169 21.88 19.48 -7.01
N ARG A 170 21.01 19.64 -6.02
CA ARG A 170 20.70 20.95 -5.41
C ARG A 170 21.87 21.56 -4.67
N ALA A 171 22.71 20.75 -4.02
CA ALA A 171 23.93 21.20 -3.36
C ALA A 171 24.95 21.85 -4.33
N LYS A 172 24.91 21.53 -5.63
CA LYS A 172 25.77 22.17 -6.65
C LYS A 172 25.32 23.57 -7.04
N THR A 173 24.05 23.89 -6.85
CA THR A 173 23.42 25.14 -7.29
C THR A 173 22.90 25.97 -6.12
N ASP A 174 23.24 25.58 -4.88
CA ASP A 174 22.76 26.19 -3.63
C ASP A 174 21.23 26.40 -3.61
N ALA A 175 20.48 25.43 -4.14
CA ALA A 175 19.04 25.56 -4.33
C ALA A 175 18.23 25.26 -3.04
N GLY A 176 18.88 25.09 -1.89
CA GLY A 176 18.27 24.61 -0.64
C GLY A 176 18.11 23.08 -0.56
N PRO A 177 17.68 22.53 0.58
CA PRO A 177 17.68 21.10 0.84
C PRO A 177 16.60 20.31 0.08
N VAL A 178 16.76 18.98 0.08
CA VAL A 178 15.66 18.04 -0.10
C VAL A 178 15.22 17.58 1.28
N VAL A 179 13.91 17.56 1.52
CA VAL A 179 13.33 17.10 2.78
C VAL A 179 12.34 15.96 2.55
N ILE A 180 12.34 15.01 3.47
CA ILE A 180 11.34 13.95 3.56
C ILE A 180 10.34 14.33 4.64
N HIS A 181 9.05 14.40 4.29
CA HIS A 181 7.97 14.42 5.27
C HIS A 181 7.43 12.99 5.45
N PRO A 182 7.61 12.37 6.62
CA PRO A 182 6.88 11.16 6.97
C PRO A 182 5.39 11.51 7.13
N VAL A 183 4.49 10.69 6.60
CA VAL A 183 3.04 10.92 6.63
C VAL A 183 2.34 9.65 7.08
N ALA A 184 1.53 9.76 8.12
CA ALA A 184 0.71 8.66 8.62
C ALA A 184 -0.76 8.89 8.24
N LEU A 185 -1.33 7.92 7.52
CA LEU A 185 -2.77 7.79 7.29
C LEU A 185 -3.30 6.77 8.28
N ARG A 186 -4.34 7.16 9.03
CA ARG A 186 -5.12 6.24 9.86
C ARG A 186 -6.59 6.38 9.55
N TYR A 187 -7.24 5.27 9.27
CA TYR A 187 -8.67 5.18 9.00
C TYR A 187 -9.44 4.85 10.28
N ILE A 188 -10.62 5.42 10.41
CA ILE A 188 -11.55 5.18 11.52
C ILE A 188 -12.88 4.79 10.91
N PHE A 189 -13.36 3.60 11.25
CA PHE A 189 -14.69 3.17 10.84
C PHE A 189 -15.74 3.84 11.73
N LEU A 190 -16.72 4.49 11.09
CA LEU A 190 -17.71 5.34 11.78
C LEU A 190 -19.06 4.63 12.01
N ASP A 191 -19.30 3.53 11.31
CA ASP A 191 -20.52 2.73 11.44
C ASP A 191 -20.26 1.52 12.38
N ASP A 192 -21.22 0.62 12.49
CA ASP A 192 -21.10 -0.58 13.34
C ASP A 192 -20.21 -1.63 12.67
N VAL A 193 -18.99 -1.77 13.20
CA VAL A 193 -18.00 -2.76 12.75
C VAL A 193 -18.56 -4.19 12.86
N MET A 194 -19.24 -4.51 13.96
CA MET A 194 -19.73 -5.87 14.20
C MET A 194 -20.78 -6.23 13.16
N ALA A 195 -21.77 -5.35 12.96
CA ALA A 195 -22.81 -5.58 11.97
C ALA A 195 -22.27 -5.66 10.53
N ALA A 196 -21.29 -4.81 10.18
CA ALA A 196 -20.64 -4.86 8.87
C ALA A 196 -19.88 -6.18 8.68
N SER A 197 -19.08 -6.59 9.67
CA SER A 197 -18.32 -7.83 9.63
C SER A 197 -19.20 -9.08 9.62
N GLU A 198 -20.28 -9.12 10.39
CA GLU A 198 -21.24 -10.25 10.39
C GLU A 198 -21.85 -10.45 9.00
N LYS A 199 -22.21 -9.37 8.31
CA LYS A 199 -22.76 -9.43 6.95
C LYS A 199 -21.74 -10.03 5.97
N ILE A 200 -20.49 -9.61 6.03
CA ILE A 200 -19.42 -10.13 5.16
C ILE A 200 -19.21 -11.62 5.44
N LEU A 201 -19.13 -12.01 6.72
CA LEU A 201 -18.97 -13.40 7.14
C LEU A 201 -20.14 -14.28 6.68
N ASP A 202 -21.38 -13.82 6.82
CA ASP A 202 -22.57 -14.52 6.34
C ASP A 202 -22.52 -14.80 4.84
N GLU A 203 -22.07 -13.82 4.06
CA GLU A 203 -21.93 -13.94 2.60
C GLU A 203 -20.82 -14.93 2.22
N ILE A 204 -19.68 -14.89 2.92
CA ILE A 204 -18.58 -15.84 2.74
C ILE A 204 -19.01 -17.26 3.11
N GLU A 205 -19.66 -17.46 4.26
CA GLU A 205 -20.18 -18.76 4.70
C GLU A 205 -21.16 -19.33 3.68
N THR A 206 -22.08 -18.51 3.18
CA THR A 206 -23.03 -18.93 2.13
C THR A 206 -22.31 -19.31 0.84
N ARG A 207 -21.29 -18.56 0.43
CA ARG A 207 -20.48 -18.85 -0.76
C ARG A 207 -19.71 -20.17 -0.62
N LEU A 208 -19.28 -20.52 0.59
CA LEU A 208 -18.66 -21.81 0.93
C LEU A 208 -19.67 -22.94 1.13
N SER A 209 -20.96 -22.72 0.85
CA SER A 209 -22.06 -23.67 1.07
C SER A 209 -22.25 -24.09 2.53
N TRP A 210 -21.85 -23.25 3.49
CA TRP A 210 -22.08 -23.46 4.91
C TRP A 210 -23.43 -22.90 5.33
N SER A 211 -24.01 -23.47 6.40
CA SER A 211 -25.04 -22.75 7.15
C SER A 211 -24.39 -21.57 7.89
N LYS A 212 -25.14 -20.47 8.04
CA LYS A 212 -24.65 -19.31 8.79
C LYS A 212 -24.22 -19.72 10.20
N GLN A 213 -23.00 -19.36 10.57
CA GLN A 213 -22.40 -19.75 11.85
C GLN A 213 -22.63 -18.69 12.95
N SER A 214 -23.75 -17.97 12.90
CA SER A 214 -24.08 -16.88 13.83
C SER A 214 -24.23 -17.30 15.30
N HIS A 215 -24.28 -18.60 15.57
CA HIS A 215 -24.25 -19.15 16.93
C HIS A 215 -22.85 -19.10 17.57
N LEU A 216 -21.79 -18.88 16.78
CA LEU A 216 -20.41 -18.77 17.27
C LEU A 216 -20.04 -17.29 17.51
N PRO A 217 -19.16 -17.01 18.49
CA PRO A 217 -18.52 -15.70 18.60
C PRO A 217 -17.83 -15.31 17.30
N ILE A 218 -17.85 -14.01 16.96
CA ILE A 218 -17.36 -13.52 15.66
C ILE A 218 -15.88 -13.88 15.40
N LEU A 219 -15.04 -13.82 16.43
CA LEU A 219 -13.61 -14.18 16.32
C LEU A 219 -13.43 -15.66 15.99
N ASP A 220 -14.28 -16.53 16.53
CA ASP A 220 -14.24 -17.96 16.24
C ASP A 220 -14.74 -18.24 14.81
N ARG A 221 -15.74 -17.49 14.33
CA ARG A 221 -16.16 -17.53 12.91
C ARG A 221 -15.01 -17.15 11.99
N VAL A 222 -14.31 -16.05 12.29
CA VAL A 222 -13.15 -15.58 11.51
C VAL A 222 -12.05 -16.63 11.49
N ARG A 223 -11.67 -17.20 12.64
CA ARG A 223 -10.65 -18.27 12.73
C ARG A 223 -11.05 -19.50 11.93
N LYS A 224 -12.32 -19.94 12.06
CA LYS A 224 -12.85 -21.11 11.36
C LYS A 224 -12.85 -20.90 9.84
N LEU A 225 -13.28 -19.73 9.38
CA LEU A 225 -13.25 -19.36 7.96
C LEU A 225 -11.82 -19.23 7.44
N GLY A 226 -10.94 -18.53 8.14
CA GLY A 226 -9.53 -18.39 7.75
C GLY A 226 -8.85 -19.75 7.57
N SER A 227 -9.06 -20.69 8.49
CA SER A 227 -8.55 -22.06 8.36
C SER A 227 -9.16 -22.81 7.17
N CYS A 228 -10.43 -22.59 6.86
CA CYS A 228 -11.09 -23.19 5.69
C CYS A 228 -10.55 -22.62 4.38
N LEU A 229 -10.41 -21.30 4.27
CA LEU A 229 -9.87 -20.62 3.10
C LEU A 229 -8.43 -21.06 2.82
N LEU A 230 -7.60 -21.16 3.87
CA LEU A 230 -6.26 -21.73 3.75
C LEU A 230 -6.30 -23.19 3.29
N ALA A 231 -7.17 -24.02 3.87
CA ALA A 231 -7.29 -25.43 3.50
C ALA A 231 -7.66 -25.62 2.01
N VAL A 232 -8.49 -24.74 1.43
CA VAL A 232 -8.79 -24.77 0.00
C VAL A 232 -7.51 -24.58 -0.82
N LYS A 233 -6.64 -23.66 -0.41
CA LYS A 233 -5.35 -23.41 -1.08
C LYS A 233 -4.34 -24.54 -0.85
N GLU A 234 -4.33 -25.14 0.34
CA GLU A 234 -3.51 -26.33 0.60
C GLU A 234 -3.96 -27.52 -0.27
N VAL A 235 -5.26 -27.74 -0.46
CA VAL A 235 -5.74 -28.79 -1.38
C VAL A 235 -5.32 -28.49 -2.81
N GLU A 236 -5.43 -27.23 -3.26
CA GLU A 236 -5.02 -26.80 -4.61
C GLU A 236 -3.54 -27.06 -4.88
N TYR A 237 -2.64 -26.69 -3.95
CA TYR A 237 -1.19 -26.72 -4.19
C TYR A 237 -0.46 -27.92 -3.57
N LEU A 238 -1.02 -28.57 -2.54
CA LEU A 238 -0.43 -29.72 -1.82
C LEU A 238 -1.23 -31.01 -1.99
N GLY A 239 -2.43 -30.95 -2.58
CA GLY A 239 -3.33 -32.10 -2.76
C GLY A 239 -4.09 -32.54 -1.51
N HIS A 240 -3.87 -31.90 -0.35
CA HIS A 240 -4.54 -32.20 0.91
C HIS A 240 -4.55 -30.99 1.84
N ALA A 241 -5.55 -30.91 2.72
CA ALA A 241 -5.59 -29.92 3.79
C ALA A 241 -4.65 -30.34 4.94
N ARG A 242 -4.04 -29.36 5.62
CA ARG A 242 -3.20 -29.60 6.79
C ARG A 242 -3.92 -29.25 8.09
N GLU A 243 -3.43 -29.86 9.17
CA GLU A 243 -3.85 -29.57 10.54
C GLU A 243 -2.78 -28.76 11.27
N GLY A 244 -3.16 -28.13 12.39
CA GLY A 244 -2.29 -27.31 13.22
C GLY A 244 -2.62 -25.81 13.15
N ASP A 245 -1.70 -25.00 13.67
CA ASP A 245 -1.83 -23.54 13.71
C ASP A 245 -1.93 -22.96 12.28
N VAL A 246 -2.92 -22.08 12.07
CA VAL A 246 -3.23 -21.52 10.76
C VAL A 246 -2.10 -20.64 10.21
N PHE A 247 -1.36 -19.94 11.05
CA PHE A 247 -0.28 -19.06 10.62
C PHE A 247 0.96 -19.85 10.25
N ASP A 248 1.29 -20.91 11.00
CA ASP A 248 2.39 -21.81 10.65
C ASP A 248 2.11 -22.54 9.34
N ARG A 249 0.87 -23.02 9.16
CA ARG A 249 0.42 -23.61 7.90
C ARG A 249 0.52 -22.63 6.72
N ALA A 250 0.08 -21.38 6.91
CA ALA A 250 0.16 -20.35 5.87
C ALA A 250 1.61 -20.00 5.51
N ALA A 251 2.49 -19.89 6.50
CA ALA A 251 3.91 -19.66 6.29
C ALA A 251 4.58 -20.82 5.53
N ASP A 252 4.30 -22.05 5.95
CA ASP A 252 4.80 -23.25 5.26
C ASP A 252 4.34 -23.32 3.80
N LEU A 253 3.07 -23.00 3.53
CA LEU A 253 2.54 -22.97 2.17
C LEU A 253 3.21 -21.87 1.36
N ALA A 254 3.38 -20.66 1.92
CA ALA A 254 4.08 -19.57 1.25
C ALA A 254 5.53 -19.93 0.90
N GLU A 255 6.27 -20.59 1.78
CA GLU A 255 7.63 -21.08 1.48
C GLU A 255 7.65 -22.08 0.32
N ARG A 256 6.71 -23.04 0.32
CA ARG A 256 6.59 -24.01 -0.78
C ARG A 256 6.26 -23.38 -2.12
N LEU A 257 5.56 -22.24 -2.11
CA LEU A 257 5.24 -21.48 -3.32
C LEU A 257 6.40 -20.57 -3.76
N LEU A 258 7.23 -20.07 -2.84
CA LEU A 258 8.31 -19.12 -3.16
C LEU A 258 9.64 -19.81 -3.51
N VAL A 259 10.11 -20.73 -2.66
CA VAL A 259 11.46 -21.30 -2.75
C VAL A 259 11.79 -21.90 -4.12
N PRO A 260 10.90 -22.70 -4.76
CA PRO A 260 11.20 -23.26 -6.09
C PRO A 260 11.50 -22.19 -7.15
N HIS A 261 10.81 -21.04 -7.08
CA HIS A 261 11.01 -19.94 -8.02
C HIS A 261 12.24 -19.09 -7.66
N GLU A 262 12.53 -18.94 -6.37
CA GLU A 262 13.74 -18.26 -5.91
C GLU A 262 15.01 -18.98 -6.38
N GLU A 263 14.99 -20.32 -6.31
CA GLU A 263 16.05 -21.20 -6.82
C GLU A 263 16.10 -21.17 -8.35
N ARG A 264 14.95 -21.32 -9.03
CA ARG A 264 14.86 -21.34 -10.51
C ARG A 264 15.43 -20.08 -11.16
N TRP A 265 15.24 -18.91 -10.55
CA TRP A 265 15.75 -17.63 -11.07
C TRP A 265 16.95 -17.07 -10.29
N GLU A 266 17.56 -17.86 -9.41
CA GLU A 266 18.75 -17.50 -8.62
C GLU A 266 18.64 -16.10 -7.99
N THR A 267 17.49 -15.79 -7.41
CA THR A 267 17.16 -14.40 -6.98
C THR A 267 18.08 -13.87 -5.88
N GLY A 268 18.81 -14.76 -5.20
CA GLY A 268 19.66 -14.44 -4.06
C GLY A 268 18.89 -14.06 -2.79
N THR A 269 17.56 -14.20 -2.80
CA THR A 269 16.69 -13.93 -1.67
C THR A 269 16.61 -15.11 -0.72
N SER A 270 16.09 -14.89 0.50
CA SER A 270 15.92 -15.96 1.49
C SER A 270 14.72 -15.72 2.40
N ALA A 271 14.32 -16.75 3.15
CA ALA A 271 13.24 -16.67 4.15
C ALA A 271 13.46 -15.62 5.27
N LYS A 272 14.67 -15.04 5.39
CA LYS A 272 14.94 -13.93 6.32
C LYS A 272 14.47 -12.58 5.79
N GLU A 273 14.26 -12.46 4.50
CA GLU A 273 13.83 -11.22 3.85
C GLU A 273 12.30 -11.10 3.86
N ASP A 274 11.82 -9.86 3.80
CA ASP A 274 10.41 -9.56 3.69
C ASP A 274 9.80 -10.17 2.41
N VAL A 275 8.60 -10.75 2.52
CA VAL A 275 7.91 -11.40 1.39
C VAL A 275 7.77 -10.47 0.19
N VAL A 276 7.56 -9.17 0.40
CA VAL A 276 7.43 -8.20 -0.70
C VAL A 276 8.74 -8.10 -1.49
N MET A 277 9.89 -8.21 -0.81
CA MET A 277 11.20 -8.20 -1.46
C MET A 277 11.44 -9.49 -2.25
N ARG A 278 11.11 -10.64 -1.67
CA ARG A 278 11.17 -11.97 -2.32
C ARG A 278 10.34 -12.02 -3.60
N VAL A 279 9.06 -11.64 -3.49
CA VAL A 279 8.13 -11.56 -4.63
C VAL A 279 8.63 -10.57 -5.68
N LYS A 280 9.14 -9.41 -5.28
CA LYS A 280 9.70 -8.42 -6.20
C LYS A 280 10.91 -8.96 -6.95
N ALA A 281 11.79 -9.72 -6.30
CA ALA A 281 12.97 -10.30 -6.95
C ALA A 281 12.57 -11.31 -8.03
N ILE A 282 11.63 -12.21 -7.73
CA ILE A 282 11.08 -13.17 -8.71
C ILE A 282 10.42 -12.42 -9.89
N ARG A 283 9.57 -11.42 -9.60
CA ARG A 283 8.93 -10.61 -10.67
C ARG A 283 9.95 -9.89 -11.55
N THR A 284 11.03 -9.37 -10.96
CA THR A 284 12.12 -8.69 -11.68
C THR A 284 12.81 -9.63 -12.66
N ALA A 285 12.97 -10.90 -12.30
CA ALA A 285 13.56 -11.91 -13.19
C ALA A 285 12.61 -12.29 -14.34
N ILE A 286 11.31 -12.40 -14.08
CA ILE A 286 10.34 -12.95 -15.04
C ILE A 286 9.74 -11.89 -15.98
N LEU A 287 9.50 -10.67 -15.51
CA LEU A 287 8.77 -9.65 -16.26
C LEU A 287 9.43 -9.25 -17.61
N PRO A 288 10.77 -9.17 -17.73
CA PRO A 288 11.42 -8.93 -19.01
C PRO A 288 11.10 -10.00 -20.06
N GLU A 289 11.00 -11.27 -19.66
CA GLU A 289 10.64 -12.37 -20.55
C GLU A 289 9.19 -12.25 -21.03
N LEU A 290 8.26 -12.02 -20.10
CA LEU A 290 6.83 -11.87 -20.39
C LEU A 290 6.54 -10.74 -21.37
N THR A 291 7.25 -9.61 -21.24
CA THR A 291 7.05 -8.42 -22.07
C THR A 291 7.85 -8.45 -23.38
N SER A 292 8.75 -9.42 -23.56
CA SER A 292 9.58 -9.53 -24.76
C SER A 292 8.80 -9.97 -26.01
N GLY A 293 7.64 -10.60 -25.82
CA GLY A 293 6.87 -11.22 -26.90
C GLY A 293 7.53 -12.45 -27.53
N LYS A 294 8.59 -13.00 -26.92
CA LYS A 294 9.38 -14.12 -27.46
C LYS A 294 9.04 -15.49 -26.86
N LEU A 295 8.25 -15.51 -25.79
CA LEU A 295 7.85 -16.75 -25.13
C LEU A 295 6.85 -17.53 -25.96
N THR A 296 7.01 -18.86 -25.97
CA THR A 296 5.95 -19.76 -26.45
C THR A 296 4.70 -19.66 -25.57
N PRO A 297 3.52 -20.09 -26.06
CA PRO A 297 2.30 -20.08 -25.24
C PRO A 297 2.43 -20.88 -23.93
N GLU A 298 3.15 -22.01 -23.97
CA GLU A 298 3.41 -22.86 -22.81
C GLU A 298 4.31 -22.15 -21.78
N GLU A 299 5.40 -21.54 -22.24
CA GLU A 299 6.26 -20.74 -21.35
C GLU A 299 5.49 -19.57 -20.75
N LYS A 300 4.72 -18.84 -21.56
CA LYS A 300 3.89 -17.74 -21.05
C LYS A 300 2.93 -18.23 -19.96
N ALA A 301 2.26 -19.36 -20.17
CA ALA A 301 1.35 -19.94 -19.18
C ALA A 301 2.08 -20.31 -17.88
N ASP A 302 3.27 -20.92 -17.96
CA ASP A 302 4.13 -21.21 -16.80
C ASP A 302 4.50 -19.92 -16.04
N ARG A 303 4.85 -18.83 -16.72
CA ARG A 303 5.21 -17.56 -16.04
C ARG A 303 3.98 -16.89 -15.43
N VAL A 304 2.81 -17.01 -16.05
CA VAL A 304 1.55 -16.57 -15.43
C VAL A 304 1.31 -17.38 -14.16
N ASP A 305 1.44 -18.71 -14.20
CA ASP A 305 1.27 -19.58 -13.03
C ASP A 305 2.22 -19.20 -11.88
N VAL A 306 3.49 -18.95 -12.18
CA VAL A 306 4.45 -18.43 -11.19
C VAL A 306 3.97 -17.13 -10.56
N LEU A 307 3.47 -16.18 -11.35
CA LEU A 307 2.92 -14.93 -10.82
C LEU A 307 1.70 -15.15 -9.92
N GLN A 308 0.89 -16.19 -10.18
CA GLN A 308 -0.23 -16.57 -9.31
C GLN A 308 0.28 -17.10 -7.97
N GLN A 309 1.27 -18.00 -8.00
CA GLN A 309 1.84 -18.63 -6.82
C GLN A 309 2.51 -17.60 -5.89
N ILE A 310 3.34 -16.71 -6.43
CA ILE A 310 4.02 -15.69 -5.60
C ILE A 310 3.04 -14.63 -5.09
N TYR A 311 1.96 -14.33 -5.82
CA TYR A 311 0.89 -13.45 -5.35
C TYR A 311 0.15 -14.08 -4.18
N LEU A 312 -0.21 -15.36 -4.29
CA LEU A 312 -0.81 -16.11 -3.20
C LEU A 312 0.11 -16.17 -1.98
N ALA A 313 1.40 -16.46 -2.16
CA ALA A 313 2.36 -16.48 -1.06
C ALA A 313 2.40 -15.14 -0.31
N GLN A 314 2.37 -14.02 -1.06
CA GLN A 314 2.27 -12.68 -0.48
C GLN A 314 0.96 -12.49 0.31
N GLN A 315 -0.18 -12.90 -0.25
CA GLN A 315 -1.47 -12.83 0.44
C GLN A 315 -1.44 -13.64 1.75
N LEU A 316 -0.94 -14.87 1.74
CA LEU A 316 -0.88 -15.71 2.94
C LEU A 316 -0.10 -15.03 4.07
N LEU A 317 1.04 -14.42 3.75
CA LEU A 317 1.93 -13.78 4.74
C LEU A 317 1.50 -12.38 5.19
N PHE A 318 0.51 -11.78 4.53
CA PHE A 318 -0.02 -10.48 4.94
C PHE A 318 -1.01 -10.56 6.09
N TYR A 319 -1.40 -11.77 6.55
CA TYR A 319 -2.26 -11.97 7.72
C TYR A 319 -1.39 -12.11 8.99
N PRO A 320 -1.21 -11.05 9.79
CA PRO A 320 -0.28 -11.12 10.91
C PRO A 320 -0.91 -11.88 12.09
N ARG A 321 -0.12 -12.76 12.73
CA ARG A 321 -0.54 -13.62 13.84
C ARG A 321 -1.20 -12.86 15.00
N ASP A 322 -0.70 -11.68 15.29
CA ASP A 322 -1.06 -10.81 16.41
C ASP A 322 -2.02 -9.68 16.03
N TYR A 323 -2.54 -9.68 14.80
CA TYR A 323 -3.36 -8.56 14.32
C TYR A 323 -4.76 -8.53 14.93
N LEU A 324 -5.42 -9.69 15.01
CA LEU A 324 -6.79 -9.81 15.50
C LEU A 324 -6.82 -10.56 16.83
N THR A 325 -6.77 -9.80 17.92
CA THR A 325 -6.89 -10.28 19.30
C THR A 325 -8.15 -9.67 19.94
N PRO A 326 -8.60 -10.19 21.11
CA PRO A 326 -9.75 -9.59 21.82
C PRO A 326 -9.58 -8.11 22.18
N ASP A 327 -8.34 -7.65 22.32
CA ASP A 327 -8.00 -6.25 22.69
C ASP A 327 -7.67 -5.38 21.46
N SER A 328 -7.69 -5.96 20.26
CA SER A 328 -7.41 -5.21 19.02
C SER A 328 -8.45 -4.13 18.76
N PRO A 329 -8.06 -3.01 18.12
CA PRO A 329 -9.01 -2.04 17.59
C PRO A 329 -10.08 -2.73 16.71
N PRO A 330 -11.34 -2.30 16.77
CA PRO A 330 -12.42 -2.97 16.05
C PRO A 330 -12.18 -2.97 14.53
N GLU A 331 -11.50 -1.97 13.97
CA GLU A 331 -11.09 -1.97 12.56
C GLU A 331 -10.33 -3.23 12.13
N HIS A 332 -9.56 -3.87 13.01
CA HIS A 332 -8.76 -5.05 12.65
C HIS A 332 -9.66 -6.23 12.26
N LEU A 333 -10.84 -6.33 12.91
CA LEU A 333 -11.84 -7.32 12.55
C LEU A 333 -12.37 -7.04 11.14
N LEU A 334 -12.79 -5.79 10.88
CA LEU A 334 -13.30 -5.39 9.57
C LEU A 334 -12.25 -5.62 8.48
N GLU A 335 -11.02 -5.20 8.71
CA GLU A 335 -9.91 -5.34 7.75
C GLU A 335 -9.60 -6.80 7.46
N THR A 336 -9.65 -7.68 8.47
CA THR A 336 -9.46 -9.12 8.28
C THR A 336 -10.56 -9.72 7.39
N VAL A 337 -11.83 -9.37 7.62
CA VAL A 337 -12.94 -9.93 6.84
C VAL A 337 -13.09 -9.30 5.46
N GLU A 338 -12.80 -8.00 5.30
CA GLU A 338 -12.67 -7.32 4.00
C GLU A 338 -11.60 -8.01 3.15
N ARG A 339 -10.55 -8.51 3.79
CA ARG A 339 -9.47 -9.19 3.10
C ARG A 339 -9.82 -10.62 2.70
N PHE A 340 -10.53 -11.37 3.55
CA PHE A 340 -11.10 -12.66 3.14
C PHE A 340 -12.02 -12.50 1.92
N GLU A 341 -12.82 -11.45 1.92
CA GLU A 341 -13.69 -11.13 0.80
C GLU A 341 -12.89 -10.78 -0.46
N GLU A 342 -11.88 -9.90 -0.35
CA GLU A 342 -11.00 -9.54 -1.46
C GLU A 342 -10.30 -10.77 -2.03
N ASP A 343 -9.77 -11.66 -1.19
CA ASP A 343 -9.09 -12.88 -1.62
C ASP A 343 -10.04 -13.88 -2.32
N LEU A 344 -11.34 -13.85 -2.00
CA LEU A 344 -12.37 -14.73 -2.58
C LEU A 344 -13.03 -14.18 -3.85
N THR A 345 -13.05 -12.86 -4.01
CA THR A 345 -13.86 -12.19 -5.03
C THR A 345 -13.08 -11.26 -5.94
N ASP A 346 -11.85 -10.89 -5.56
CA ASP A 346 -11.04 -9.83 -6.16
C ASP A 346 -11.73 -8.46 -6.19
N VAL A 347 -12.77 -8.26 -5.39
CA VAL A 347 -13.56 -7.03 -5.35
C VAL A 347 -13.44 -6.36 -3.98
N LEU A 348 -13.22 -5.05 -4.01
CA LEU A 348 -13.24 -4.20 -2.84
C LEU A 348 -14.58 -3.48 -2.75
N ARG A 349 -15.44 -3.92 -1.84
CA ARG A 349 -16.71 -3.24 -1.55
C ARG A 349 -16.54 -2.20 -0.45
N VAL A 350 -17.42 -1.21 -0.47
CA VAL A 350 -17.54 -0.20 0.59
C VAL A 350 -18.58 -0.70 1.58
N HIS A 351 -18.15 -1.01 2.81
CA HIS A 351 -19.02 -1.58 3.85
C HIS A 351 -19.59 -0.55 4.82
N GLY A 352 -19.09 0.68 4.80
CA GLY A 352 -19.59 1.76 5.64
C GLY A 352 -18.81 3.04 5.46
N ARG A 353 -19.12 4.00 6.32
CA ARG A 353 -18.49 5.32 6.36
C ARG A 353 -17.17 5.24 7.12
N MET A 354 -16.15 5.86 6.54
CA MET A 354 -14.84 6.01 7.14
C MET A 354 -14.46 7.47 7.27
N LYS A 355 -13.73 7.79 8.34
CA LYS A 355 -12.91 8.98 8.46
C LYS A 355 -11.46 8.58 8.25
N VAL A 356 -10.66 9.47 7.67
CA VAL A 356 -9.20 9.30 7.61
C VAL A 356 -8.52 10.51 8.24
N ILE A 357 -7.51 10.25 9.06
CA ILE A 357 -6.60 11.25 9.60
C ILE A 357 -5.31 11.17 8.79
N ILE A 358 -4.88 12.29 8.23
CA ILE A 358 -3.58 12.46 7.57
C ILE A 358 -2.71 13.31 8.49
N ASN A 359 -1.73 12.67 9.14
CA ASN A 359 -0.79 13.31 10.04
C ASN A 359 0.57 13.51 9.35
N ILE A 360 0.99 14.77 9.22
CA ILE A 360 2.25 15.16 8.55
C ILE A 360 3.34 15.37 9.59
N GLY A 361 4.39 14.57 9.53
CA GLY A 361 5.55 14.66 10.40
C GLY A 361 6.48 15.83 10.07
N GLU A 362 7.36 16.13 11.03
CA GLU A 362 8.46 17.10 10.85
C GLU A 362 9.36 16.70 9.68
N PRO A 363 9.85 17.67 8.88
CA PRO A 363 10.75 17.37 7.76
C PRO A 363 12.05 16.74 8.26
N ILE A 364 12.52 15.75 7.51
CA ILE A 364 13.86 15.15 7.66
C ILE A 364 14.70 15.67 6.50
N GLU A 365 15.72 16.46 6.79
CA GLU A 365 16.67 16.88 5.76
C GLU A 365 17.50 15.69 5.26
N VAL A 366 17.65 15.60 3.94
CA VAL A 366 18.35 14.48 3.30
C VAL A 366 19.77 14.87 2.93
N GLU A 367 20.74 14.22 3.59
CA GLU A 367 22.15 14.41 3.27
C GLU A 367 22.49 13.89 1.85
N ALA A 368 23.32 14.64 1.11
CA ALA A 368 23.74 14.28 -0.24
C ALA A 368 24.60 13.00 -0.32
N LYS A 369 25.22 12.60 0.80
CA LYS A 369 25.97 11.35 0.94
C LYS A 369 25.28 10.46 1.96
N ARG A 370 25.31 9.15 1.74
CA ARG A 370 24.84 8.16 2.72
C ARG A 370 25.82 8.13 3.89
N SER A 371 25.29 8.23 5.12
CA SER A 371 26.06 8.18 6.36
C SER A 371 26.28 6.76 6.92
N GLY A 372 25.49 5.76 6.47
CA GLY A 372 25.57 4.35 6.90
C GLY A 372 26.40 3.43 6.00
N ARG A 373 26.63 2.18 6.44
CA ARG A 373 27.39 1.17 5.68
C ARG A 373 26.60 0.65 4.48
N LYS A 374 27.31 0.21 3.44
CA LYS A 374 26.71 -0.40 2.24
C LYS A 374 26.13 -1.77 2.62
N GLY A 375 24.82 -1.97 2.42
CA GLY A 375 24.11 -3.21 2.73
C GLY A 375 23.22 -3.18 3.98
N GLU A 376 23.26 -2.10 4.77
CA GLU A 376 22.30 -1.86 5.86
C GLU A 376 21.07 -1.09 5.34
N ALA A 377 20.03 -0.91 6.16
CA ALA A 377 18.92 0.00 5.83
C ALA A 377 19.41 1.46 5.75
N ASP A 378 18.82 2.29 4.89
CA ASP A 378 19.20 3.71 4.85
C ASP A 378 18.71 4.44 6.13
N PRO A 379 19.60 5.14 6.86
CA PRO A 379 19.23 5.83 8.11
C PRO A 379 18.07 6.82 7.97
N VAL A 380 17.91 7.45 6.81
CA VAL A 380 16.81 8.40 6.57
C VAL A 380 15.47 7.68 6.45
N MET A 381 15.47 6.44 5.92
CA MET A 381 14.27 5.61 5.79
C MET A 381 13.88 5.02 7.12
N GLU A 382 14.85 4.57 7.93
CA GLU A 382 14.60 4.10 9.29
C GLU A 382 14.00 5.20 10.16
N LEU A 383 14.57 6.41 10.14
CA LEU A 383 14.02 7.55 10.87
C LEU A 383 12.62 7.92 10.38
N ALA A 384 12.36 7.87 9.07
CA ALA A 384 11.03 8.14 8.53
C ALA A 384 10.02 7.06 8.97
N ARG A 385 10.42 5.78 8.93
CA ARG A 385 9.62 4.63 9.39
C ARG A 385 9.28 4.77 10.87
N GLU A 386 10.28 5.05 11.72
CA GLU A 386 10.11 5.25 13.15
C GLU A 386 9.10 6.37 13.43
N ARG A 387 9.28 7.55 12.82
CA ARG A 387 8.34 8.67 12.99
C ARG A 387 6.93 8.33 12.53
N MET A 388 6.78 7.59 11.42
CA MET A 388 5.47 7.13 10.96
C MET A 388 4.84 6.15 11.94
N GLN A 389 5.60 5.19 12.46
CA GLN A 389 5.11 4.21 13.43
C GLN A 389 4.64 4.89 14.72
N THR A 390 5.42 5.87 15.21
CA THR A 390 5.03 6.67 16.38
C THR A 390 3.73 7.44 16.14
N MET A 391 3.62 8.17 15.01
CA MET A 391 2.39 8.90 14.68
C MET A 391 1.17 7.97 14.55
N ILE A 392 1.35 6.79 13.99
CA ILE A 392 0.29 5.78 13.86
C ILE A 392 -0.17 5.29 15.25
N ALA A 393 0.78 4.99 16.13
CA ALA A 393 0.51 4.54 17.49
C ALA A 393 -0.21 5.61 18.31
N GLU A 394 0.27 6.86 18.29
CA GLU A 394 -0.37 8.00 18.97
C GLU A 394 -1.81 8.21 18.50
N MET A 395 -2.06 8.17 17.19
CA MET A 395 -3.43 8.26 16.64
C MET A 395 -4.27 7.03 17.00
N ALA A 396 -3.67 5.86 17.21
CA ALA A 396 -4.38 4.67 17.65
C ALA A 396 -4.87 4.80 19.09
N GLU A 397 -4.01 5.30 19.99
CA GLU A 397 -4.33 5.58 21.38
C GLU A 397 -5.43 6.63 21.49
N GLU A 398 -5.31 7.77 20.80
CA GLU A 398 -6.33 8.83 20.80
C GLU A 398 -7.71 8.32 20.35
N VAL A 399 -7.74 7.50 19.29
CA VAL A 399 -8.99 6.90 18.79
C VAL A 399 -9.58 5.94 19.82
N ALA A 400 -8.75 5.16 20.52
CA ALA A 400 -9.20 4.26 21.57
C ALA A 400 -9.79 5.03 22.76
N GLU A 401 -9.12 6.09 23.22
CA GLU A 401 -9.58 6.96 24.31
C GLU A 401 -10.93 7.61 23.97
N SER A 402 -11.05 8.22 22.79
CA SER A 402 -12.29 8.88 22.35
C SER A 402 -13.50 7.93 22.28
N ARG A 403 -13.27 6.64 22.05
CA ARG A 403 -14.29 5.59 22.07
C ARG A 403 -14.64 5.16 23.50
N GLY A 404 -13.65 5.05 24.37
CA GLY A 404 -13.84 4.76 25.80
C GLY A 404 -14.70 5.84 26.48
N GLU A 405 -14.39 7.11 26.26
CA GLU A 405 -15.16 8.24 26.80
C GLU A 405 -16.62 8.24 26.33
N ARG A 406 -16.86 7.98 25.03
CA ARG A 406 -18.22 7.86 24.49
C ARG A 406 -19.01 6.70 25.12
N ARG A 407 -18.37 5.57 25.41
CA ARG A 407 -19.02 4.45 26.12
C ARG A 407 -19.38 4.83 27.55
N THR A 408 -18.52 5.55 28.27
CA THR A 408 -18.79 6.04 29.62
C THR A 408 -19.95 7.03 29.66
N ILE A 409 -20.01 7.97 28.71
CA ILE A 409 -21.12 8.95 28.60
C ILE A 409 -22.45 8.27 28.25
N LEU A 410 -22.45 7.22 27.42
CA LEU A 410 -23.66 6.47 27.07
C LEU A 410 -24.12 5.50 28.16
N ALA A 411 -23.27 5.17 29.13
CA ALA A 411 -23.57 4.28 30.25
C ALA A 411 -24.00 5.03 31.53
N ALA A 412 -23.80 6.35 31.59
CA ALA A 412 -24.25 7.25 32.64
C ALA A 412 -25.59 7.88 32.27
#